data_AF-A0A9N9JCB2-F1
#
_entry.id   AF-A0A9N9JCB2-F1
#
_cell.length_a   1.000
_cell.length_b   1.000
_cell.length_c   1.000
_cell.angle_alpha   90.00
_cell.angle_beta   90.00
_cell.angle_gamma   90.00
#
_symmetry.space_group_name_H-M   'P 1'
#
loop_
_entity.id
_entity.type
_entity.pdbx_description
1 polymer ?
#
loop_
_entity_poly.entity_id
_entity_poly.type
_entity_poly.pdbx_seq_one_letter_code
_entity_poly.pdbx_strand_id
1 'polypeptide(L)'
;DIFYHYGEERKARVIARKICYWRTKERIVNSEQLVEIIASCFSQKGNKHPARKVFQALRIFINQELENLSQALEVALNHLARNGRIIVISYHSLEDRIVKQIFKKYASSHFQIITKKPLNPTQSE
;
A
#
# COMPACT_ATOMS: atom_id res chain seq x y z
N ASP A 1 2.42 0.80 14.68
CA ASP A 1 3.18 0.22 13.55
C ASP A 1 2.54 0.40 12.17
N ILE A 2 1.22 0.60 12.06
CA ILE A 2 0.48 0.80 10.80
C ILE A 2 1.18 1.76 9.81
N PHE A 3 1.48 3.00 10.22
CA PHE A 3 2.08 4.00 9.31
C PHE A 3 3.48 3.62 8.83
N TYR A 4 4.20 2.85 9.64
CA TYR A 4 5.54 2.39 9.28
C TYR A 4 5.45 1.26 8.24
N HIS A 5 4.68 0.21 8.53
CA HIS A 5 4.61 -0.96 7.65
C HIS A 5 3.83 -0.72 6.36
N TYR A 6 2.69 -0.03 6.43
CA TYR A 6 1.80 0.13 5.28
C TYR A 6 2.01 1.46 4.54
N GLY A 7 2.55 2.48 5.21
CA GLY A 7 2.82 3.79 4.61
C GLY A 7 4.28 4.02 4.24
N GLU A 8 5.20 3.15 4.68
CA GLU A 8 6.65 3.38 4.60
C GLU A 8 7.02 4.80 5.11
N GLU A 9 6.33 5.27 6.17
CA GLU A 9 6.48 6.63 6.72
C GLU A 9 7.57 6.69 7.79
N ARG A 10 8.61 7.48 7.54
CA ARG A 10 9.78 7.61 8.43
C ARG A 10 9.40 8.27 9.76
N LYS A 11 8.48 9.22 9.74
CA LYS A 11 7.95 9.90 10.94
C LYS A 11 6.79 9.15 11.61
N ALA A 12 6.55 7.88 11.26
CA ALA A 12 5.40 7.10 11.75
C ALA A 12 5.18 7.20 13.26
N ARG A 13 6.24 7.07 14.07
CA ARG A 13 6.14 7.15 15.54
C ARG A 13 5.77 8.54 16.03
N VAL A 14 6.33 9.60 15.42
CA VAL A 14 6.03 10.99 15.78
C VAL A 14 4.57 11.32 15.46
N ILE A 15 4.13 10.96 14.25
CA ILE A 15 2.76 11.18 13.79
C ILE A 15 1.77 10.42 14.69
N ALA A 16 2.04 9.13 14.98
CA ALA A 16 1.18 8.33 15.85
C ALA A 16 1.05 8.94 17.25
N ARG A 17 2.17 9.39 17.86
CA ARG A 17 2.13 10.09 19.16
C ARG A 17 1.30 11.36 19.10
N LYS A 18 1.45 12.17 18.05
CA LYS A 18 0.70 13.42 17.87
C LYS A 18 -0.80 13.16 17.71
N ILE A 19 -1.18 12.14 16.94
CA ILE A 19 -2.58 11.72 16.78
C ILE A 19 -3.16 11.24 18.11
N CYS A 20 -2.44 10.38 18.84
CA CYS A 20 -2.90 9.92 20.15
C CYS A 20 -3.07 11.07 21.14
N TYR A 21 -2.12 12.00 21.19
CA TYR A 21 -2.22 13.21 22.01
C TYR A 21 -3.42 14.08 21.64
N TRP A 22 -3.68 14.29 20.35
CA TRP A 22 -4.83 15.10 19.93
C TRP A 22 -6.15 14.42 20.33
N ARG A 23 -6.21 13.08 20.21
CA ARG A 23 -7.37 12.28 20.64
C ARG A 23 -7.66 12.32 22.13
N THR A 24 -6.70 12.70 22.98
CA THR A 24 -6.98 12.92 24.41
C THR A 24 -7.73 14.24 24.67
N LYS A 25 -7.72 15.16 23.70
CA LYS A 25 -8.39 16.46 23.79
C LYS A 25 -9.74 16.44 23.10
N GLU A 26 -9.78 15.93 21.87
CA GLU A 26 -10.98 15.93 21.03
C GLU A 26 -10.96 14.77 20.03
N ARG A 27 -12.14 14.34 19.58
CA ARG A 27 -12.28 13.30 18.56
C ARG A 27 -11.94 13.87 17.17
N ILE A 28 -11.10 13.15 16.43
CA ILE A 28 -10.86 13.43 15.00
C ILE A 28 -12.05 12.88 14.21
N VAL A 29 -12.81 13.75 13.54
CA VAL A 29 -14.07 13.39 12.87
C VAL A 29 -14.02 13.54 11.35
N ASN A 30 -13.04 14.25 10.81
CA ASN A 30 -12.87 14.42 9.36
C ASN A 30 -11.39 14.31 8.93
N SER A 31 -11.19 14.20 7.61
CA SER A 31 -9.86 14.05 7.02
C SER A 31 -9.00 15.31 7.13
N GLU A 32 -9.60 16.50 7.07
CA GLU A 32 -8.90 17.79 7.15
C GLU A 32 -8.21 17.96 8.50
N GLN A 33 -8.91 17.67 9.60
CA GLN A 33 -8.33 17.65 10.95
C GLN A 33 -7.12 16.70 11.04
N LEU A 34 -7.26 15.49 10.50
CA LEU A 34 -6.15 14.53 10.47
C LEU A 34 -4.96 15.06 9.64
N VAL A 35 -5.24 15.68 8.49
CA VAL A 35 -4.23 16.30 7.64
C VAL A 35 -3.45 17.38 8.39
N GLU A 36 -4.14 18.27 9.11
CA GLU A 36 -3.50 19.34 9.89
C GLU A 36 -2.61 18.79 11.00
N ILE A 37 -3.10 17.80 11.74
CA ILE A 37 -2.32 17.13 12.79
C ILE A 37 -1.05 16.50 12.20
N ILE A 38 -1.17 15.80 11.07
CA ILE A 38 -0.01 15.20 10.39
C ILE A 38 0.94 16.30 9.89
N ALA A 39 0.43 17.34 9.24
CA ALA A 39 1.23 18.44 8.69
C ALA A 39 2.05 19.15 9.78
N SER A 40 1.49 19.31 10.99
CA SER A 40 2.20 19.88 12.15
C SER A 40 3.45 19.09 12.56
N CYS A 41 3.62 17.85 12.11
CA CYS A 41 4.80 17.03 12.37
C CYS A 41 5.94 17.27 11.36
N PHE A 42 5.75 18.16 10.38
CA PHE A 42 6.73 18.46 9.32
C PHE A 42 7.11 19.94 9.32
N SER A 43 8.42 20.20 9.28
CA SER A 43 8.98 21.56 9.29
C SER A 43 9.08 22.20 7.91
N GLN A 44 8.95 21.41 6.83
CA GLN A 44 9.07 21.87 5.45
C GLN A 44 7.98 21.26 4.57
N LYS A 45 7.44 22.06 3.64
CA LYS A 45 6.57 21.57 2.57
C LYS A 45 7.44 20.89 1.51
N GLY A 46 7.49 19.56 1.53
CA GLY A 46 8.10 18.80 0.45
C GLY A 46 7.18 18.77 -0.79
N ASN A 47 7.70 18.24 -1.91
CA ASN A 47 6.94 18.13 -3.18
C ASN A 47 5.68 17.25 -3.09
N LYS A 48 5.55 16.41 -2.05
CA LYS A 48 4.38 15.55 -1.84
C LYS A 48 3.68 15.93 -0.56
N HIS A 49 2.35 15.87 -0.60
CA HIS A 49 1.51 16.15 0.56
C HIS A 49 1.90 15.26 1.76
N PRO A 50 2.16 15.84 2.96
CA PRO A 50 2.72 15.12 4.11
C PRO A 50 1.82 13.98 4.62
N ALA A 51 0.51 14.11 4.42
CA ALA A 51 -0.45 13.10 4.85
C ALA A 51 -0.58 11.89 3.90
N ARG A 52 -0.04 11.95 2.66
CA ARG A 52 -0.29 10.94 1.62
C ARG A 52 0.02 9.51 2.09
N LYS A 53 1.18 9.31 2.72
CA LYS A 53 1.62 8.00 3.23
C LYS A 53 0.78 7.49 4.41
N VAL A 54 0.31 8.42 5.24
CA VAL A 54 -0.53 8.07 6.40
C VAL A 54 -1.91 7.62 5.92
N PHE A 55 -2.52 8.33 4.98
CA PHE A 55 -3.80 7.93 4.39
C PHE A 55 -3.68 6.63 3.60
N GLN A 56 -2.59 6.42 2.85
CA GLN A 56 -2.29 5.14 2.23
C GLN A 56 -2.25 4.01 3.27
N ALA A 57 -1.51 4.20 4.37
CA ALA A 57 -1.38 3.19 5.41
C ALA A 57 -2.72 2.85 6.07
N LEU A 58 -3.55 3.86 6.33
CA LEU A 58 -4.89 3.67 6.89
C LEU A 58 -5.79 2.91 5.91
N ARG A 59 -5.78 3.28 4.63
CA ARG A 59 -6.55 2.62 3.57
C ARG A 59 -6.19 1.13 3.48
N ILE A 60 -4.88 0.84 3.40
CA ILE A 60 -4.36 -0.53 3.37
C ILE A 60 -4.79 -1.33 4.60
N PHE A 61 -4.61 -0.77 5.79
CA PHE A 61 -4.88 -1.46 7.04
C PHE A 61 -6.38 -1.73 7.25
N ILE A 62 -7.23 -0.72 7.06
CA ILE A 62 -8.67 -0.82 7.30
C ILE A 62 -9.31 -1.81 6.31
N ASN A 63 -8.92 -1.76 5.04
CA ASN A 63 -9.48 -2.62 4.01
C ASN A 63 -8.74 -3.96 3.86
N GLN A 64 -7.74 -4.23 4.72
CA GLN A 64 -6.91 -5.44 4.68
C GLN A 64 -6.34 -5.71 3.26
N GLU A 65 -5.95 -4.66 2.53
CA GLU A 65 -5.73 -4.71 1.08
C GLU A 65 -4.66 -5.72 0.68
N LEU A 66 -3.55 -5.77 1.42
CA LEU A 66 -2.42 -6.65 1.12
C LEU A 66 -2.75 -8.13 1.38
N GLU A 67 -3.53 -8.40 2.42
CA GLU A 67 -3.94 -9.76 2.76
C GLU A 67 -4.96 -10.28 1.75
N ASN A 68 -5.97 -9.46 1.44
CA ASN A 68 -6.94 -9.76 0.39
C ASN A 68 -6.27 -9.98 -0.97
N LEU A 69 -5.31 -9.13 -1.35
CA LEU A 69 -4.51 -9.32 -2.57
C LEU A 69 -3.78 -10.66 -2.57
N SER A 70 -3.08 -11.00 -1.48
CA SER A 70 -2.31 -12.24 -1.38
C SER A 70 -3.22 -13.46 -1.51
N GLN A 71 -4.31 -13.52 -0.73
CA GLN A 71 -5.24 -14.63 -0.73
C GLN A 71 -5.96 -14.78 -2.09
N ALA A 72 -6.48 -13.68 -2.64
CA ALA A 72 -7.17 -13.69 -3.92
C ALA A 72 -6.24 -14.12 -5.06
N LEU A 73 -4.99 -13.68 -5.05
CA LEU A 73 -4.02 -14.05 -6.09
C LEU A 73 -3.65 -15.53 -6.04
N GLU A 74 -3.43 -16.09 -4.85
CA GLU A 74 -3.16 -17.53 -4.72
C GLU A 74 -4.38 -18.37 -5.15
N VAL A 75 -5.59 -17.99 -4.74
CA VAL A 75 -6.82 -18.67 -5.17
C VAL A 75 -6.98 -18.59 -6.69
N ALA A 76 -6.79 -17.41 -7.29
CA ALA A 76 -6.91 -17.21 -8.73
C ALA A 76 -5.91 -18.06 -9.52
N LEU A 77 -4.66 -18.14 -9.06
CA LEU A 77 -3.64 -18.98 -9.69
C LEU A 77 -4.03 -20.46 -9.65
N ASN A 78 -4.52 -20.96 -8.52
CA ASN A 78 -4.92 -22.37 -8.38
C ASN A 78 -6.13 -22.76 -9.24
N HIS A 79 -6.97 -21.81 -9.63
CA HIS A 79 -8.17 -22.05 -10.46
C HIS A 79 -7.98 -21.68 -11.94
N LEU A 80 -6.78 -21.23 -12.32
CA LEU A 80 -6.53 -20.78 -13.68
C LEU A 80 -6.57 -21.97 -14.65
N ALA A 81 -7.46 -21.90 -15.65
CA ALA A 81 -7.51 -22.90 -16.71
C ALA A 81 -6.18 -22.97 -17.48
N ARG A 82 -5.92 -24.11 -18.13
CA ARG A 82 -4.75 -24.28 -18.99
C ARG A 82 -4.69 -23.16 -20.04
N ASN A 83 -3.50 -22.57 -20.23
CA ASN A 83 -3.26 -21.41 -21.09
C ASN A 83 -3.97 -20.10 -20.66
N GLY A 84 -4.64 -20.08 -19.51
CA GLY A 84 -5.18 -18.86 -18.92
C GLY A 84 -4.07 -17.88 -18.52
N ARG A 85 -4.43 -16.60 -18.37
CA ARG A 85 -3.51 -15.54 -17.96
C ARG A 85 -4.09 -14.76 -16.79
N ILE A 86 -3.22 -14.40 -15.86
CA ILE A 86 -3.53 -13.45 -14.78
C ILE A 86 -2.69 -12.21 -15.01
N ILE A 87 -3.35 -11.05 -14.97
CA ILE A 87 -2.71 -9.74 -15.05
C ILE A 87 -3.02 -9.02 -13.75
N VAL A 88 -1.98 -8.46 -13.13
CA VAL A 88 -2.13 -7.65 -11.91
C VAL A 88 -1.52 -6.28 -12.16
N ILE A 89 -2.30 -5.24 -11.87
CA ILE A 89 -1.86 -3.85 -11.86
C ILE A 89 -1.74 -3.43 -10.40
N SER A 90 -0.58 -2.90 -10.03
CA SER A 90 -0.30 -2.43 -8.65
C SER A 90 0.07 -0.96 -8.68
N TYR A 91 -0.32 -0.23 -7.63
CA TYR A 91 -0.13 1.22 -7.56
C TYR A 91 0.96 1.62 -6.57
N HIS A 92 1.38 0.71 -5.70
CA HIS A 92 2.45 0.98 -4.75
C HIS A 92 3.39 -0.20 -4.52
N SER A 93 4.56 0.13 -3.97
CA SER A 93 5.70 -0.78 -3.71
C SER A 93 5.31 -2.05 -2.96
N LEU A 94 4.44 -1.95 -1.96
CA LEU A 94 4.02 -3.10 -1.15
C LEU A 94 3.21 -4.14 -1.95
N GLU A 95 2.25 -3.70 -2.78
CA GLU A 95 1.46 -4.57 -3.65
C GLU A 95 2.36 -5.26 -4.68
N ASP A 96 3.17 -4.48 -5.41
CA ASP A 96 4.10 -4.99 -6.43
C ASP A 96 5.04 -6.06 -5.85
N ARG A 97 5.54 -5.85 -4.63
CA ARG A 97 6.40 -6.82 -3.94
C ARG A 97 5.68 -8.14 -3.68
N ILE A 98 4.43 -8.10 -3.19
CA ILE A 98 3.63 -9.29 -2.91
C ILE A 98 3.34 -10.05 -4.21
N VAL A 99 2.91 -9.34 -5.26
CA VAL A 99 2.63 -9.92 -6.58
C VAL A 99 3.87 -10.63 -7.12
N LYS A 100 5.04 -9.97 -7.09
CA LYS A 100 6.30 -10.56 -7.56
C LYS A 100 6.69 -11.80 -6.76
N GLN A 101 6.53 -11.77 -5.44
CA GLN A 101 6.86 -12.92 -4.58
C GLN A 101 5.95 -14.11 -4.88
N ILE A 102 4.64 -13.89 -5.01
CA ILE A 102 3.67 -14.93 -5.35
C ILE A 102 3.93 -15.47 -6.75
N PHE A 103 4.07 -14.61 -7.77
CA PHE A 103 4.38 -15.06 -9.12
C PHE A 103 5.67 -15.88 -9.19
N LYS A 104 6.72 -15.47 -8.48
CA LYS A 104 7.97 -16.24 -8.40
C LYS A 104 7.77 -17.60 -7.73
N LYS A 105 6.97 -17.68 -6.65
CA LYS A 105 6.61 -18.94 -5.96
C LYS A 105 5.87 -19.91 -6.89
N TYR A 106 4.97 -19.42 -7.74
CA TYR A 106 4.21 -20.28 -8.66
C TYR A 106 4.97 -20.59 -9.97
N ALA A 107 5.89 -19.72 -10.38
CA ALA A 107 6.71 -19.92 -11.58
C ALA A 107 7.65 -21.13 -11.49
N SER A 108 8.01 -21.59 -10.28
CA SER A 108 8.78 -22.83 -10.09
C SER A 108 7.96 -24.11 -10.32
N SER A 109 6.69 -23.98 -10.72
CA SER A 109 5.78 -25.10 -10.98
C SER A 109 5.26 -25.09 -12.42
N HIS A 110 3.97 -24.76 -12.63
CA HIS A 110 3.26 -24.85 -13.90
C HIS A 110 3.00 -23.48 -14.57
N PHE A 111 3.52 -22.39 -13.99
CA PHE A 111 3.26 -21.03 -14.46
C PHE A 111 4.50 -20.43 -15.12
N GLN A 112 4.27 -19.59 -16.13
CA GLN A 112 5.33 -18.83 -16.79
C GLN A 112 5.15 -17.34 -16.51
N ILE A 113 6.22 -16.68 -16.04
CA ILE A 113 6.25 -15.21 -15.92
C ILE A 113 6.45 -14.62 -17.31
N ILE A 114 5.45 -13.87 -17.78
CA ILE A 114 5.47 -13.21 -19.10
C ILE A 114 6.29 -11.92 -19.03
N THR A 115 6.16 -11.14 -17.94
CA THR A 115 6.83 -9.85 -17.77
C THR A 115 7.92 -9.95 -16.71
N LYS A 116 9.19 -10.09 -17.13
CA LYS A 116 10.34 -10.15 -16.20
C LYS A 116 10.52 -8.86 -15.39
N LYS A 117 10.10 -7.72 -15.95
CA LYS A 117 10.03 -6.42 -15.29
C LYS A 117 8.59 -5.90 -15.40
N PRO A 118 8.07 -5.17 -14.39
CA PRO A 118 6.77 -4.53 -14.50
C PRO A 118 6.73 -3.60 -15.72
N LEU A 119 5.59 -3.61 -16.42
CA LEU A 119 5.28 -2.60 -17.41
C LEU A 119 4.80 -1.36 -16.65
N ASN A 120 5.41 -0.22 -16.95
CA ASN A 120 5.03 1.06 -16.36
C ASN A 120 4.19 1.86 -17.38
N PRO A 121 3.31 2.75 -16.92
CA PRO A 121 2.59 3.66 -17.81
C PRO A 121 3.57 4.49 -18.64
N THR A 122 3.14 4.87 -19.83
CA THR A 122 3.86 5.84 -20.67
C THR A 122 3.79 7.24 -20.05
N GLN A 123 4.57 8.18 -20.56
CA GLN A 123 4.54 9.56 -20.04
C GLN A 123 3.24 10.31 -20.41
N SER A 124 2.52 9.85 -21.42
CA SER A 124 1.24 10.41 -21.88
C SER A 124 0.01 9.89 -21.12
N GLU A 125 0.18 8.83 -20.33
CA GLU A 125 -0.85 8.20 -19.49
C GLU A 125 -0.71 8.65 -18.03
#